data_AF-A0A1V3WWT2-F1
#
_entry.id   AF-A0A1V3WWT2-F1
#
_cell.length_a   1.000
_cell.length_b   1.000
_cell.length_c   1.000
_cell.angle_alpha   90.00
_cell.angle_beta   90.00
_cell.angle_gamma   90.00
#
_symmetry.space_group_name_H-M   'P 1'
#
loop_
_entity.id
_entity.type
_entity.pdbx_description
1 polymer ?
#
loop_
_entity_poly.entity_id
_entity_poly.type
_entity_poly.pdbx_seq_one_letter_code
_entity_poly.pdbx_strand_id
1 'polypeptide(L)'
;MGYRLVIYPTYAVLDRKDPADDRRVLSYTYRGGWGDPTSSAKSGTDGSLVDLGKFDVKATVGIMRGAAETLGMKPSDVTNMYLVIDPAEDPTTPGALSLSVYVSSDYGGGYIVFAGDGTVKQVSYPS
;
A
#
# COMPACT_ATOMS: atom_id res chain seq x y z
N MET A 1 0.25 14.00 4.75
CA MET A 1 -1.15 13.54 4.59
C MET A 1 -1.42 13.14 3.15
N GLY A 2 -2.09 12.02 2.93
CA GLY A 2 -2.53 11.53 1.64
C GLY A 2 -3.68 10.52 1.77
N TYR A 3 -4.14 10.01 0.62
CA TYR A 3 -5.22 9.03 0.53
C TYR A 3 -4.69 7.62 0.30
N ARG A 4 -3.55 7.47 -0.37
CA ARG A 4 -2.96 6.17 -0.69
C ARG A 4 -1.50 6.30 -1.08
N LEU A 5 -0.69 5.31 -0.74
CA LEU A 5 0.66 5.13 -1.28
C LEU A 5 0.83 3.69 -1.77
N VAL A 6 1.17 3.53 -3.04
CA VAL A 6 1.53 2.23 -3.63
C VAL A 6 3.00 2.24 -3.99
N ILE A 7 3.74 1.23 -3.55
CA ILE A 7 5.18 1.08 -3.78
C ILE A 7 5.40 -0.20 -4.59
N TYR A 8 5.68 -0.02 -5.88
CA TYR A 8 6.10 -1.09 -6.79
C TYR A 8 7.63 -1.24 -6.78
N PRO A 9 8.17 -2.33 -7.34
CA PRO A 9 9.62 -2.56 -7.38
C PRO A 9 10.43 -1.43 -8.05
N THR A 10 9.84 -0.74 -9.04
CA THR A 10 10.55 0.26 -9.86
C THR A 10 10.00 1.67 -9.74
N TYR A 11 8.85 1.87 -9.07
CA TYR A 11 8.21 3.18 -8.93
C TYR A 11 7.24 3.20 -7.75
N ALA A 12 6.81 4.38 -7.33
CA ALA A 12 5.72 4.52 -6.37
C ALA A 12 4.69 5.53 -6.87
N VAL A 13 3.46 5.43 -6.37
CA VAL A 13 2.36 6.35 -6.65
C VAL A 13 1.78 6.84 -5.32
N LEU A 14 1.70 8.15 -5.16
CA LEU A 14 1.21 8.81 -3.96
C LEU A 14 0.01 9.69 -4.32
N ASP A 15 -1.14 9.37 -3.75
CA ASP A 15 -2.38 10.12 -3.94
C ASP A 15 -2.58 11.07 -2.76
N ARG A 16 -2.75 12.37 -3.07
CA ARG A 16 -2.91 13.43 -2.06
C ARG A 16 -4.11 14.31 -2.35
N LYS A 17 -4.57 14.98 -1.30
CA LYS A 17 -5.51 16.09 -1.41
C LYS A 17 -4.93 17.20 -2.28
N ASP A 18 -5.72 17.68 -3.23
CA ASP A 18 -5.44 18.93 -3.93
C ASP A 18 -5.69 20.12 -2.98
N PRO A 19 -4.69 20.98 -2.72
CA PRO A 19 -4.87 22.14 -1.85
C PRO A 19 -5.81 23.21 -2.42
N ALA A 20 -6.03 23.22 -3.74
CA ALA A 20 -6.88 24.20 -4.41
C ALA A 20 -8.34 23.73 -4.57
N ASP A 21 -8.60 22.43 -4.58
CA ASP A 21 -9.94 21.85 -4.76
C ASP A 21 -10.10 20.56 -3.93
N ASP A 22 -10.93 20.59 -2.89
CA ASP A 22 -11.13 19.45 -1.99
C ASP A 22 -11.89 18.26 -2.63
N ARG A 23 -12.44 18.46 -3.83
CA ARG A 23 -13.10 17.44 -4.64
C ARG A 23 -12.13 16.74 -5.59
N ARG A 24 -10.83 17.06 -5.52
CA ARG A 24 -9.81 16.51 -6.42
C ARG A 24 -8.68 15.82 -5.68
N VAL A 25 -8.09 14.86 -6.37
CA VAL A 25 -6.90 14.12 -5.95
C VAL A 25 -5.76 14.47 -6.90
N LEU A 26 -4.58 14.67 -6.33
CA LEU A 26 -3.32 14.78 -7.06
C LEU A 26 -2.55 13.47 -6.92
N SER A 27 -2.21 12.84 -8.03
CA SER A 27 -1.44 11.60 -8.07
C SER A 27 -0.02 11.87 -8.53
N TYR A 28 0.94 11.63 -7.64
CA TYR A 28 2.36 11.83 -7.90
C TYR A 28 3.04 10.49 -8.17
N THR A 29 3.80 10.40 -9.25
CA THR A 29 4.64 9.23 -9.53
C THR A 29 6.09 9.49 -9.09
N TYR A 30 6.65 8.56 -8.33
CA TYR A 30 8.07 8.53 -7.98
C TYR A 30 8.84 7.55 -8.88
N ARG A 31 9.86 8.04 -9.60
CA ARG A 31 10.83 7.22 -10.36
C ARG A 31 12.23 7.81 -10.24
N GLY A 32 12.80 7.74 -9.02
CA GLY A 32 14.06 8.41 -8.68
C GLY A 32 13.89 9.89 -8.29
N GLY A 33 12.65 10.35 -8.22
CA GLY A 33 12.21 11.69 -7.84
C GLY A 33 10.69 11.78 -8.03
N TRP A 34 10.05 12.72 -7.34
CA TRP A 34 8.62 13.00 -7.52
C TRP A 34 8.43 13.87 -8.76
N GLY A 35 7.70 13.35 -9.75
CA GLY A 35 7.31 14.13 -10.94
C GLY A 35 6.10 15.03 -10.69
N ASP A 36 5.70 15.76 -11.73
CA ASP A 36 4.48 16.56 -11.71
C ASP A 36 3.23 15.67 -11.55
N PRO A 37 2.22 16.11 -10.78
CA PRO A 37 1.05 15.30 -10.52
C PRO A 37 0.08 15.30 -11.70
N THR A 38 -0.65 14.19 -11.86
CA THR A 38 -1.92 14.20 -12.58
C THR A 38 -3.07 14.49 -11.61
N SER A 39 -4.20 14.94 -12.14
CA SER A 39 -5.35 15.32 -11.31
C SER A 39 -6.62 14.60 -11.74
N SER A 40 -7.36 14.06 -10.78
CA SER A 40 -8.64 13.38 -10.98
C SER A 40 -9.70 13.89 -10.01
N ALA A 41 -10.98 13.58 -10.30
CA ALA A 41 -12.04 13.78 -9.33
C ALA A 41 -11.90 12.79 -8.19
N LYS A 42 -12.18 13.23 -6.96
CA LYS A 42 -12.24 12.37 -5.79
C LYS A 42 -13.45 11.43 -5.92
N SER A 43 -13.21 10.17 -5.65
CA SER A 43 -14.12 9.04 -5.71
C SER A 43 -14.40 8.49 -4.30
N GLY A 44 -15.43 7.65 -4.17
CA GLY A 44 -15.74 6.98 -2.90
C GLY A 44 -14.66 5.98 -2.45
N THR A 45 -13.77 5.57 -3.36
CA THR A 45 -12.60 4.72 -3.05
C THR A 45 -11.41 5.53 -2.54
N ASP A 46 -11.42 6.86 -2.67
CA ASP A 46 -10.41 7.71 -2.06
C ASP A 46 -10.73 7.83 -0.57
N GLY A 47 -10.00 7.05 0.23
CA GLY A 47 -10.22 6.90 1.66
C GLY A 47 -10.06 8.17 2.49
N SER A 48 -9.96 8.00 3.80
CA SER A 48 -9.73 9.12 4.72
C SER A 48 -8.37 9.78 4.48
N LEU A 49 -8.28 11.10 4.66
CA LEU A 49 -6.99 11.80 4.60
C LEU A 49 -6.18 11.46 5.86
N VAL A 50 -5.06 10.75 5.71
CA VAL A 50 -4.26 10.25 6.85
C VAL A 50 -2.76 10.50 6.65
N ASP A 51 -1.98 10.27 7.71
CA ASP A 51 -0.53 10.24 7.61
C ASP A 51 -0.03 8.89 7.07
N LEU A 52 0.19 8.80 5.77
CA LEU A 52 0.68 7.58 5.11
C LEU A 52 2.10 7.17 5.54
N GLY A 53 2.84 8.04 6.24
CA GLY A 53 4.16 7.71 6.81
C GLY A 53 4.10 7.09 8.21
N LYS A 54 2.91 7.00 8.83
CA LYS A 54 2.74 6.60 10.23
C LYS A 54 2.67 5.07 10.39
N PHE A 55 3.72 4.38 9.98
CA PHE A 55 3.88 2.94 10.16
C PHE A 55 5.31 2.57 10.57
N ASP A 56 5.46 1.41 11.18
CA ASP A 56 6.76 0.83 11.52
C ASP A 56 7.40 0.25 10.25
N VAL A 57 8.36 1.01 9.72
CA VAL A 57 9.14 0.63 8.53
C VAL A 57 9.90 -0.68 8.75
N LYS A 58 10.44 -0.92 9.95
CA LYS A 58 11.22 -2.12 10.26
C LYS A 58 10.33 -3.35 10.27
N ALA A 59 9.18 -3.28 10.93
CA ALA A 59 8.20 -4.35 10.95
C ALA A 59 7.69 -4.66 9.52
N THR A 60 7.36 -3.61 8.76
CA THR A 60 6.89 -3.71 7.37
C THR A 60 7.92 -4.41 6.47
N VAL A 61 9.19 -4.00 6.52
CA VAL A 61 10.27 -4.64 5.74
C VAL A 61 10.49 -6.09 6.19
N GLY A 62 10.34 -6.38 7.48
CA GLY A 62 10.38 -7.75 8.01
C GLY A 62 9.31 -8.65 7.38
N ILE A 63 8.06 -8.16 7.33
CA ILE A 63 6.94 -8.86 6.70
C ILE A 63 7.20 -9.06 5.20
N MET A 64 7.61 -8.00 4.47
CA MET A 64 7.86 -8.09 3.03
C MET A 64 8.94 -9.13 2.70
N ARG A 65 10.01 -9.22 3.51
CA ARG A 65 11.09 -10.21 3.31
C ARG A 65 10.64 -11.66 3.48
N GLY A 66 9.63 -11.92 4.31
CA GLY A 66 9.08 -13.26 4.54
C GLY A 66 7.72 -13.49 3.87
N ALA A 67 7.28 -12.58 3.01
CA ALA A 67 5.92 -12.60 2.47
C ALA A 67 5.69 -13.79 1.54
N ALA A 68 6.69 -14.14 0.72
CA ALA A 68 6.60 -15.27 -0.20
C ALA A 68 6.43 -16.58 0.57
N GLU A 69 7.26 -16.82 1.59
CA GLU A 69 7.23 -18.01 2.42
C GLU A 69 5.93 -18.10 3.24
N THR A 70 5.46 -16.96 3.77
CA THR A 70 4.18 -16.88 4.48
C THR A 70 3.00 -17.27 3.58
N LEU A 71 3.08 -16.93 2.29
CA LEU A 71 2.08 -17.29 1.28
C LEU A 71 2.29 -18.69 0.68
N GLY A 72 3.28 -19.46 1.16
CA GLY A 72 3.58 -20.79 0.63
C GLY A 72 4.21 -20.78 -0.76
N MET A 73 4.73 -19.63 -1.20
CA MET A 73 5.46 -19.50 -2.47
C MET A 73 6.95 -19.75 -2.27
N LYS A 74 7.63 -20.26 -3.30
CA LYS A 74 9.08 -20.25 -3.33
C LYS A 74 9.55 -18.84 -3.70
N PRO A 75 10.52 -18.25 -2.98
CA PRO A 75 11.03 -16.92 -3.30
C PRO A 75 11.58 -16.80 -4.72
N SER A 76 12.13 -17.88 -5.29
CA SER A 76 12.61 -17.94 -6.68
C SER A 76 11.52 -17.79 -7.72
N ASP A 77 10.26 -18.04 -7.36
CA ASP A 77 9.13 -18.07 -8.29
C ASP A 77 8.35 -16.74 -8.24
N VAL A 78 8.75 -15.80 -7.36
CA VAL A 78 8.11 -14.48 -7.24
C VAL A 78 8.45 -13.63 -8.46
N THR A 79 7.42 -13.23 -9.19
CA THR A 79 7.54 -12.37 -10.37
C THR A 79 7.28 -10.90 -10.04
N ASN A 80 6.49 -10.63 -9.00
CA ASN A 80 6.20 -9.28 -8.55
C ASN A 80 5.88 -9.24 -7.05
N MET A 81 6.28 -8.16 -6.41
CA MET A 81 5.91 -7.85 -5.03
C MET A 81 5.73 -6.35 -4.89
N TYR A 82 4.61 -5.90 -4.33
CA TYR A 82 4.36 -4.48 -4.09
C TYR A 82 3.62 -4.26 -2.78
N LEU A 83 3.81 -3.08 -2.21
CA LEU A 83 3.19 -2.65 -0.96
C LEU A 83 2.12 -1.59 -1.25
N VAL A 84 0.96 -1.72 -0.62
CA VAL A 84 -0.08 -0.70 -0.59
C VAL A 84 -0.24 -0.22 0.85
N ILE A 85 -0.34 1.09 1.03
CA ILE A 85 -0.60 1.76 2.30
C ILE A 85 -1.85 2.59 2.11
N ASP A 86 -2.92 2.18 2.79
CA ASP A 86 -4.23 2.83 2.78
C ASP A 86 -4.63 3.27 4.20
N PRO A 87 -5.55 4.23 4.32
CA PRO A 87 -6.29 4.45 5.56
C PRO A 87 -6.97 3.15 5.98
N ALA A 88 -6.90 2.82 7.27
CA ALA A 88 -7.69 1.70 7.79
C ALA A 88 -9.19 2.02 7.71
N GLU A 89 -9.97 1.04 7.29
CA GLU A 89 -11.45 1.12 7.26
C GLU A 89 -12.09 0.80 8.62
N ASP A 90 -11.29 0.39 9.61
CA ASP A 90 -11.77 0.05 10.94
C ASP A 90 -12.29 1.30 11.68
N PRO A 91 -13.60 1.39 11.96
CA PRO A 91 -14.19 2.57 12.58
C PRO A 91 -13.75 2.75 14.04
N THR A 92 -13.17 1.74 14.68
CA THR A 92 -12.68 1.80 16.06
C THR A 92 -11.27 2.39 16.18
N THR A 93 -10.55 2.53 15.06
CA THR A 93 -9.20 3.10 15.02
C THR A 93 -9.05 4.23 13.96
N PRO A 94 -9.79 5.35 14.09
CA PRO A 94 -9.72 6.44 13.12
C PRO A 94 -8.30 6.96 12.90
N GLY A 95 -7.91 7.11 11.63
CA GLY A 95 -6.58 7.60 11.24
C GLY A 95 -5.46 6.55 11.34
N ALA A 96 -5.78 5.30 11.68
CA ALA A 96 -4.85 4.19 11.53
C ALA A 96 -4.61 3.86 10.04
N LEU A 97 -3.55 3.10 9.79
CA LEU A 97 -3.20 2.61 8.46
C LEU A 97 -3.49 1.11 8.34
N SER A 98 -3.88 0.70 7.15
CA SER A 98 -3.90 -0.69 6.70
C SER A 98 -2.87 -0.85 5.59
N LEU A 99 -1.92 -1.77 5.78
CA LEU A 99 -0.88 -2.08 4.81
C LEU A 99 -1.17 -3.45 4.21
N SER A 100 -0.92 -3.58 2.91
CA SER A 100 -1.10 -4.83 2.17
C SER A 100 0.12 -5.09 1.31
N VAL A 101 0.81 -6.22 1.55
CA VAL A 101 1.84 -6.71 0.62
C VAL A 101 1.20 -7.73 -0.31
N TYR A 102 1.29 -7.48 -1.61
CA TYR A 102 0.86 -8.39 -2.66
C TYR A 102 2.08 -9.09 -3.22
N VAL A 103 1.99 -10.40 -3.39
CA VAL A 103 3.04 -11.23 -3.98
C VAL A 103 2.41 -12.03 -5.12
N SER A 104 3.07 -12.03 -6.26
CA SER A 104 2.63 -12.77 -7.45
C SER A 104 3.75 -13.67 -7.95
N SER A 105 3.37 -14.83 -8.48
CA SER A 105 4.22 -15.80 -9.15
C SER A 105 3.53 -16.27 -10.44
N ASP A 106 4.22 -17.08 -11.24
CA ASP A 106 3.60 -17.73 -12.40
C ASP A 106 2.49 -18.73 -12.02
N TYR A 107 2.39 -19.10 -10.74
CA TYR A 107 1.43 -20.08 -10.22
C TYR A 107 0.26 -19.47 -9.45
N GLY A 108 0.15 -18.14 -9.42
CA GLY A 108 -0.91 -17.42 -8.71
C GLY A 108 -0.36 -16.30 -7.82
N GLY A 109 -1.30 -15.57 -7.20
CA GLY A 109 -1.00 -14.40 -6.37
C GLY A 109 -1.74 -14.43 -5.03
N GLY A 110 -1.06 -13.97 -3.99
CA GLY A 110 -1.60 -13.85 -2.64
C GLY A 110 -1.25 -12.50 -2.01
N TYR A 111 -1.80 -12.22 -0.84
CA TYR A 111 -1.49 -10.99 -0.12
C TYR A 111 -1.58 -11.15 1.40
N ILE A 112 -0.88 -10.28 2.11
CA ILE A 112 -0.91 -10.19 3.57
C ILE A 112 -1.34 -8.77 3.93
N VAL A 113 -2.39 -8.65 4.76
CA VAL A 113 -2.86 -7.39 5.32
C VAL A 113 -2.38 -7.27 6.76
N PHE A 114 -1.82 -6.12 7.13
CA PHE A 114 -1.30 -5.83 8.46
C PHE A 114 -1.52 -4.37 8.84
N ALA A 115 -1.57 -4.11 10.15
CA ALA A 115 -1.70 -2.76 10.69
C ALA A 115 -0.37 -1.98 10.61
N GLY A 116 -0.43 -0.67 10.86
CA GLY A 116 0.75 0.20 10.84
C GLY A 116 1.88 -0.19 11.79
N ASP A 117 1.62 -0.98 12.83
CA ASP A 117 2.63 -1.52 13.76
C ASP A 117 3.20 -2.89 13.34
N GLY A 118 2.73 -3.45 12.22
CA GLY A 118 3.11 -4.78 11.74
C GLY A 118 2.20 -5.93 12.21
N THR A 119 1.14 -5.66 12.98
CA THR A 119 0.21 -6.70 13.40
C THR A 119 -0.55 -7.26 12.20
N VAL A 120 -0.32 -8.55 11.88
CA VAL A 120 -1.00 -9.23 10.76
C VAL A 120 -2.48 -9.39 11.06
N LYS A 121 -3.32 -8.95 10.12
CA LYS A 121 -4.79 -9.03 10.19
C LYS A 121 -5.34 -10.14 9.31
N GLN A 122 -4.74 -10.39 8.15
CA GLN A 122 -5.22 -11.36 7.19
C GLN A 122 -4.08 -11.89 6.33
N VAL A 123 -4.15 -13.18 5.99
CA VAL A 123 -3.33 -13.80 4.95
C VAL A 123 -4.27 -14.42 3.93
N SER A 124 -4.12 -14.04 2.67
CA SER A 124 -4.84 -14.63 1.54
C SER A 124 -3.85 -15.40 0.68
N TYR A 125 -3.94 -16.73 0.75
CA TYR A 125 -3.06 -17.62 0.00
C TYR A 125 -3.33 -17.55 -1.51
N PRO A 126 -2.34 -17.98 -2.33
CA PRO A 126 -2.48 -17.99 -3.78
C PRO A 126 -3.64 -18.86 -4.25
N SER A 127 -4.36 -18.38 -5.27
CA SER A 127 -5.41 -19.08 -6.00
C SER A 127 -5.09 -19.17 -7.48
#